data_AF-A0A7S3H074-F1
#
_entry.id   AF-A0A7S3H074-F1
#
_cell.length_a   1.000
_cell.length_b   1.000
_cell.length_c   1.000
_cell.angle_alpha   90.00
_cell.angle_beta   90.00
_cell.angle_gamma   90.00
#
_symmetry.space_group_name_H-M   'P 1'
#
loop_
_entity.id
_entity.type
_entity.pdbx_description
1 polymer ?
#
loop_
_entity_poly.entity_id
_entity_poly.type
_entity_poly.pdbx_seq_one_letter_code
_entity_poly.pdbx_strand_id
1 'polypeptide(L)'
;MAQAGFWLKRTAGVPLPLSLFTSDRGAMVRVKAYELRSKTSKELLKDLDEQKAELATLRVAKVSGGAASKLAKIKIVRKAIARILTVYNQKNKAEARKACKGKKYVPLDLRPKKTRAIRRALKVEQKFMKTPRQKTKASNFPMRRFAVTM
;
A
#
# COMPACT_ATOMS: atom_id res chain seq x y z
N MET A 1 41.82 -32.29 -26.43
CA MET A 1 41.56 -30.84 -26.52
C MET A 1 40.25 -30.54 -25.81
N ALA A 2 40.29 -29.61 -24.83
CA ALA A 2 39.20 -28.91 -24.12
C ALA A 2 38.05 -29.77 -23.52
N GLN A 3 37.97 -30.06 -22.22
CA GLN A 3 37.65 -29.14 -21.08
C GLN A 3 36.56 -28.10 -21.37
N ALA A 4 35.34 -28.38 -20.86
CA ALA A 4 34.37 -27.43 -20.26
C ALA A 4 33.04 -28.20 -20.05
N GLY A 5 32.33 -28.15 -18.94
CA GLY A 5 32.42 -27.32 -17.75
C GLY A 5 31.15 -27.57 -16.96
N PHE A 6 31.28 -28.31 -15.87
CA PHE A 6 30.29 -28.49 -14.82
C PHE A 6 29.98 -27.12 -14.20
N TRP A 7 28.84 -26.52 -14.51
CA TRP A 7 28.35 -25.33 -13.82
C TRP A 7 26.92 -25.52 -13.32
N LEU A 8 26.89 -26.05 -12.10
CA LEU A 8 26.21 -25.49 -10.95
C LEU A 8 24.68 -25.28 -11.07
N LYS A 9 23.98 -26.23 -10.45
CA LYS A 9 22.67 -26.07 -9.82
C LYS A 9 22.53 -24.65 -9.26
N ARG A 10 21.65 -23.87 -9.90
CA ARG A 10 21.15 -22.61 -9.40
C ARG A 10 20.38 -22.92 -8.11
N THR A 11 21.06 -22.80 -6.98
CA THR A 11 20.47 -22.93 -5.65
C THR A 11 19.28 -21.99 -5.57
N ALA A 12 18.09 -22.56 -5.34
CA ALA A 12 16.90 -21.81 -5.02
C ALA A 12 17.22 -20.93 -3.80
N GLY A 13 17.27 -19.62 -4.03
CA GLY A 13 17.40 -18.64 -2.97
C GLY A 13 16.19 -18.75 -2.07
N VAL A 14 16.40 -19.27 -0.87
CA VAL A 14 15.45 -19.22 0.23
C VAL A 14 15.11 -17.73 0.45
N PRO A 15 13.83 -17.32 0.41
CA PRO A 15 13.48 -15.96 0.77
C PRO A 15 13.75 -15.81 2.26
N LEU A 16 14.82 -15.09 2.60
CA LEU A 16 15.12 -14.67 3.96
C LEU A 16 13.86 -13.97 4.53
N PRO A 17 13.39 -14.38 5.71
CA PRO A 17 12.21 -13.77 6.29
C PRO A 17 12.49 -12.30 6.58
N LEU A 18 11.61 -11.44 6.07
CA LEU A 18 11.55 -10.00 6.28
C LEU A 18 11.12 -9.64 7.72
N SER A 19 11.60 -10.40 8.70
CA SER A 19 11.40 -10.19 10.13
C SER A 19 12.76 -9.99 10.75
N LEU A 20 13.13 -8.72 11.00
CA LEU A 20 14.08 -8.22 12.00
C LEU A 20 14.68 -6.90 11.52
N PHE A 21 13.85 -5.86 11.42
CA PHE A 21 14.35 -4.49 11.56
C PHE A 21 13.30 -3.56 12.18
N THR A 22 12.54 -4.05 13.16
CA THR A 22 11.87 -3.15 14.09
C THR A 22 12.90 -2.73 15.13
N SER A 23 13.75 -1.77 14.74
CA SER A 23 14.42 -0.93 15.73
C SER A 23 13.33 -0.17 16.48
N ASP A 24 12.85 -0.78 17.56
CA ASP A 24 12.02 -0.11 18.54
C ASP A 24 12.90 0.89 19.30
N ARG A 25 13.18 2.00 18.62
CA ARG A 25 13.76 3.18 19.26
C ARG A 25 12.66 3.85 20.06
N GLY A 26 12.48 3.36 21.28
CA GLY A 26 12.62 4.13 22.52
C GLY A 26 11.83 5.42 22.60
N ALA A 27 10.78 5.37 23.42
CA ALA A 27 10.14 6.43 24.19
C ALA A 27 10.74 7.85 24.07
N MET A 28 10.28 8.60 23.08
CA MET A 28 10.20 10.06 23.12
C MET A 28 8.90 10.43 22.42
N VAL A 29 7.95 11.03 23.17
CA VAL A 29 6.58 11.44 22.81
C VAL A 29 6.31 11.32 21.31
N ARG A 30 6.05 10.09 20.86
CA ARG A 30 5.78 9.78 19.45
C ARG A 30 4.28 9.88 19.30
N VAL A 31 3.80 10.87 18.56
CA VAL A 31 2.40 10.92 18.14
C VAL A 31 2.02 9.56 17.54
N LYS A 32 1.12 8.84 18.21
CA LYS A 32 0.74 7.48 17.81
C LYS A 32 -0.41 7.55 16.82
N ALA A 33 -0.31 6.77 15.75
CA ALA A 33 -1.26 6.88 14.64
C ALA A 33 -2.68 6.43 15.02
N TYR A 34 -2.85 5.54 16.01
CA TYR A 34 -4.18 5.11 16.44
C TYR A 34 -4.92 6.23 17.18
N GLU A 35 -4.23 7.04 17.98
CA GLU A 35 -4.82 8.18 18.70
C GLU A 35 -5.34 9.23 17.72
N LEU A 36 -4.57 9.50 16.66
CA LEU A 36 -4.97 10.43 15.59
C LEU A 36 -6.19 9.95 14.79
N ARG A 37 -6.45 8.65 14.71
CA ARG A 37 -7.62 8.14 13.98
C ARG A 37 -8.92 8.44 14.70
N SER A 38 -8.91 8.51 16.04
CA SER A 38 -10.08 8.85 16.86
C SER A 38 -10.44 10.34 16.80
N LYS A 39 -9.46 11.22 16.55
CA LYS A 39 -9.65 12.68 16.47
C LYS A 39 -10.47 13.14 15.26
N THR A 40 -11.14 14.28 15.35
CA THR A 40 -11.91 14.85 14.24
C THR A 40 -11.01 15.51 13.17
N SER A 41 -11.53 15.71 11.95
CA SER A 41 -10.75 16.34 10.87
C SER A 41 -10.31 17.77 11.20
N LYS A 42 -11.08 18.51 12.01
CA LYS A 42 -10.74 19.86 12.46
C LYS A 42 -9.60 19.85 13.48
N GLU A 43 -9.63 18.92 14.44
CA GLU A 43 -8.55 18.72 15.42
C GLU A 43 -7.24 18.35 14.74
N LEU A 44 -7.28 17.48 13.72
CA LEU A 44 -6.08 17.10 12.97
C LEU A 44 -5.42 18.28 12.25
N LEU A 45 -6.20 19.26 11.78
CA LEU A 45 -5.66 20.46 11.14
C LEU A 45 -5.04 21.42 12.16
N LYS A 46 -5.64 21.55 13.35
CA LYS A 46 -5.06 22.33 14.46
C LYS A 46 -3.72 21.75 14.93
N ASP A 47 -3.71 20.44 15.22
CA ASP A 47 -2.48 19.71 15.59
C ASP A 47 -1.38 19.88 14.54
N LEU A 48 -1.75 19.92 13.26
CA LEU A 48 -0.83 20.08 12.14
C LEU A 48 -0.18 21.47 12.12
N ASP A 49 -0.96 22.52 12.32
CA ASP A 49 -0.46 23.89 12.31
C ASP A 49 0.41 24.20 13.54
N GLU A 50 0.07 23.66 14.70
CA GLU A 50 0.93 23.70 15.91
C GLU A 50 2.29 23.04 15.65
N GLN A 51 2.30 21.83 15.07
CA GLN A 51 3.54 21.11 14.74
C GLN A 51 4.36 21.84 13.65
N LYS A 52 3.72 22.53 12.71
CA LYS A 52 4.43 23.36 11.72
C LYS A 52 5.07 24.59 12.35
N ALA A 53 4.37 25.26 13.27
CA ALA A 53 4.91 26.40 14.00
C ALA A 53 6.13 25.97 14.84
N GLU A 54 6.04 24.85 15.56
CA GLU A 54 7.17 24.29 16.30
C GLU A 54 8.34 23.92 15.36
N LEU A 55 8.05 23.38 14.17
CA LEU A 55 9.11 23.09 13.20
C LEU A 55 9.80 24.36 12.69
N ALA A 56 9.06 25.45 12.49
CA ALA A 56 9.63 26.73 12.07
C ALA A 56 10.56 27.31 13.13
N THR A 57 10.15 27.31 14.40
CA THR A 57 11.01 27.80 15.51
C THR A 57 12.26 26.95 15.66
N LEU A 58 12.16 25.62 15.52
CA LEU A 58 13.32 24.72 15.57
C LEU A 58 14.28 24.89 14.40
N ARG A 59 13.80 25.32 13.22
CA ARG A 59 14.66 25.64 12.08
C ARG A 59 15.47 26.91 12.31
N VAL A 60 14.87 27.96 12.87
CA VAL A 60 15.59 29.18 13.24
C VAL A 60 16.64 28.86 14.31
N ALA A 61 16.26 28.10 15.34
CA ALA A 61 17.18 27.68 16.40
C ALA A 61 18.35 26.83 15.88
N LYS A 62 18.18 26.10 14.78
CA LYS A 62 19.27 25.37 14.13
C LYS A 62 20.31 26.32 13.52
N VAL A 63 19.87 27.42 12.92
CA VAL A 63 20.77 28.40 12.29
C VAL A 63 21.53 29.19 13.35
N SER A 64 20.87 29.57 14.45
CA SER A 64 21.48 30.32 15.54
C SER A 64 22.34 29.49 16.51
N GLY A 65 22.68 28.23 16.16
CA GLY A 65 23.54 27.38 16.98
C GLY A 65 22.91 26.89 18.30
N GLY A 66 21.59 26.61 18.30
CA GLY A 66 20.86 26.20 19.50
C GLY A 66 21.25 24.82 20.08
N ALA A 67 20.83 24.58 21.33
CA ALA A 67 21.14 23.36 22.08
C ALA A 67 20.79 22.06 21.34
N ALA A 68 21.65 21.04 21.48
CA ALA A 68 21.49 19.73 20.83
C ALA A 68 20.15 19.03 21.12
N SER A 69 19.57 19.24 22.31
CA SER A 69 18.26 18.73 22.70
C SER A 69 17.11 19.30 21.83
N LYS A 70 17.20 20.57 21.42
CA LYS A 70 16.23 21.19 20.49
C LYS A 70 16.41 20.65 19.08
N LEU A 71 17.65 20.41 18.63
CA LEU A 71 17.93 19.85 17.31
C LEU A 71 17.42 18.41 17.16
N ALA A 72 17.51 17.60 18.22
CA ALA A 72 16.99 16.24 18.22
C ALA A 72 15.47 16.17 17.97
N LYS A 73 14.71 17.19 18.41
CA LYS A 73 13.25 17.28 18.22
C LYS A 73 12.83 17.46 16.76
N ILE A 74 13.68 18.03 15.90
CA ILE A 74 13.37 18.27 14.47
C ILE A 74 12.92 16.99 13.77
N LYS A 75 13.61 15.88 14.02
CA LYS A 75 13.28 14.58 13.42
C LYS A 75 11.92 14.06 13.92
N ILE A 76 11.60 14.30 15.19
CA ILE A 76 10.37 13.84 15.83
C ILE A 76 9.18 14.62 15.25
N VAL A 77 9.25 15.96 15.24
CA VAL A 77 8.22 16.86 14.70
C VAL A 77 7.96 16.59 13.21
N ARG A 78 9.01 16.41 12.39
CA ARG A 78 8.85 16.03 10.97
C ARG A 78 8.07 14.73 10.79
N LYS A 79 8.35 13.72 11.63
CA LYS A 79 7.63 12.44 11.60
C LYS A 79 6.19 12.60 12.12
N ALA A 80 5.94 13.48 13.08
CA ALA A 80 4.60 13.77 13.58
C ALA A 80 3.73 14.41 12.47
N ILE A 81 4.23 15.46 11.79
CA ILE A 81 3.55 16.10 10.65
C ILE A 81 3.20 15.08 9.57
N ALA A 82 4.16 14.22 9.20
CA ALA A 82 3.94 13.18 8.20
C ALA A 82 2.83 12.20 8.61
N ARG A 83 2.76 11.81 9.90
CA ARG A 83 1.70 10.93 10.42
C ARG A 83 0.33 11.61 10.39
N ILE A 84 0.22 12.86 10.82
CA ILE A 84 -1.03 13.62 10.81
C ILE A 84 -1.57 13.75 9.39
N LEU A 85 -0.74 14.19 8.44
CA LEU A 85 -1.10 14.26 7.02
C LEU A 85 -1.51 12.91 6.44
N THR A 86 -0.84 11.83 6.85
CA THR A 86 -1.19 10.47 6.39
C THR A 86 -2.59 10.07 6.87
N VAL A 87 -2.91 10.28 8.15
CA VAL A 87 -4.23 9.95 8.71
C VAL A 87 -5.33 10.82 8.11
N TYR A 88 -5.08 12.12 7.94
CA TYR A 88 -6.00 13.05 7.29
C TYR A 88 -6.33 12.60 5.85
N ASN A 89 -5.31 12.29 5.06
CA ASN A 89 -5.48 11.82 3.68
C ASN A 89 -6.16 10.44 3.60
N GLN A 90 -5.91 9.56 4.58
CA GLN A 90 -6.62 8.28 4.68
C GLN A 90 -8.13 8.50 4.90
N LYS A 91 -8.51 9.39 5.82
CA LYS A 91 -9.92 9.72 6.09
C LYS A 91 -10.59 10.34 4.87
N ASN A 92 -9.97 11.35 4.27
CA ASN A 92 -10.49 12.01 3.07
C ASN A 92 -10.69 11.01 1.91
N LYS A 93 -9.70 10.14 1.64
CA LYS A 93 -9.85 9.10 0.61
C LYS A 93 -10.91 8.06 0.97
N ALA A 94 -11.10 7.73 2.24
CA ALA A 94 -12.15 6.80 2.66
C ALA A 94 -13.54 7.39 2.45
N GLU A 95 -13.74 8.67 2.76
CA GLU A 95 -14.97 9.41 2.50
C GLU A 95 -15.25 9.53 1.00
N ALA A 96 -14.25 9.90 0.19
CA ALA A 96 -14.37 9.96 -1.26
C ALA A 96 -14.74 8.60 -1.87
N ARG A 97 -14.16 7.49 -1.37
CA ARG A 97 -14.54 6.13 -1.79
C ARG A 97 -15.98 5.77 -1.43
N LYS A 98 -16.47 6.20 -0.26
CA LYS A 98 -17.88 6.01 0.12
C LYS A 98 -18.80 6.78 -0.82
N ALA A 99 -18.49 8.04 -1.09
CA ALA A 99 -19.27 8.91 -1.98
C ALA A 99 -19.27 8.45 -3.45
N CYS A 100 -18.19 7.81 -3.92
CA CYS A 100 -18.07 7.30 -5.28
C CYS A 100 -18.45 5.82 -5.43
N LYS A 101 -18.88 5.14 -4.36
CA LYS A 101 -19.24 3.72 -4.40
C LYS A 101 -20.45 3.51 -5.32
N GLY A 102 -20.35 2.55 -6.24
CA GLY A 102 -21.42 2.18 -7.17
C GLY A 102 -21.62 3.12 -8.37
N LYS A 103 -20.95 4.28 -8.41
CA LYS A 103 -21.00 5.17 -9.57
C LYS A 103 -20.22 4.57 -10.74
N LYS A 104 -20.78 4.65 -11.95
CA LYS A 104 -20.11 4.20 -13.19
C LYS A 104 -18.79 4.92 -13.44
N TYR A 105 -18.76 6.24 -13.21
CA TYR A 105 -17.58 7.07 -13.41
C TYR A 105 -16.94 7.42 -12.07
N VAL A 106 -15.76 6.84 -11.84
CA VAL A 106 -14.95 7.09 -10.65
C VAL A 106 -13.72 7.92 -11.05
N PRO A 107 -13.30 8.90 -10.22
CA PRO A 107 -12.06 9.66 -10.41
C PRO A 107 -10.84 8.74 -10.60
N LEU A 108 -9.87 9.16 -11.41
CA LEU A 108 -8.69 8.38 -11.75
C LEU A 108 -7.89 7.93 -10.52
N ASP A 109 -7.79 8.77 -9.49
CA ASP A 109 -7.05 8.51 -8.25
C ASP A 109 -7.63 7.38 -7.41
N LEU A 110 -8.93 7.15 -7.50
CA LEU A 110 -9.63 6.12 -6.75
C LEU A 110 -9.71 4.78 -7.51
N ARG A 111 -9.32 4.77 -8.79
CA ARG A 111 -9.31 3.55 -9.60
C ARG A 111 -8.23 2.58 -9.10
N PRO A 112 -8.47 1.27 -9.16
CA PRO A 112 -7.45 0.29 -8.80
C PRO A 112 -6.25 0.40 -9.74
N LYS A 113 -5.04 0.45 -9.17
CA LYS A 113 -3.80 0.48 -9.95
C LYS A 113 -3.45 -0.92 -10.44
N LYS A 114 -3.72 -1.18 -11.72
CA LYS A 114 -3.35 -2.40 -12.44
C LYS A 114 -2.44 -2.05 -13.63
N THR A 115 -1.80 -3.04 -14.24
CA THR A 115 -1.04 -2.82 -15.48
C THR A 115 -1.96 -2.38 -16.62
N ARG A 116 -1.41 -1.68 -17.62
CA ARG A 116 -2.17 -1.22 -18.79
C ARG A 116 -2.80 -2.40 -19.54
N ALA A 117 -2.07 -3.50 -19.71
CA ALA A 117 -2.57 -4.72 -20.34
C ALA A 117 -3.80 -5.27 -19.63
N ILE A 118 -3.75 -5.40 -18.29
CA ILE A 118 -4.89 -5.91 -17.49
C ILE A 118 -6.10 -4.97 -17.60
N ARG A 119 -5.91 -3.65 -17.66
CA ARG A 119 -7.02 -2.69 -17.83
C ARG A 119 -7.70 -2.79 -19.20
N ARG A 120 -7.01 -3.26 -20.23
CA ARG A 120 -7.51 -3.39 -21.61
C ARG A 120 -8.03 -4.79 -21.92
N ALA A 121 -7.72 -5.77 -21.08
CA ALA A 121 -8.22 -7.13 -21.22
C ALA A 121 -9.75 -7.19 -21.12
N LEU A 122 -10.35 -8.20 -21.77
CA LEU A 122 -11.77 -8.50 -21.69
C LEU A 122 -12.18 -8.84 -20.24
N LYS A 123 -13.45 -8.61 -19.92
CA LYS A 123 -14.02 -9.09 -18.64
C LYS A 123 -14.03 -10.63 -18.63
N VAL A 124 -13.94 -11.20 -17.44
CA VAL A 124 -13.98 -12.66 -17.23
C VAL A 124 -15.25 -13.27 -17.81
N GLU A 125 -16.40 -12.64 -17.57
CA GLU A 125 -17.70 -13.03 -18.13
C GLU A 125 -17.70 -13.06 -19.67
N GLN A 126 -17.07 -12.08 -20.30
CA GLN A 126 -16.94 -12.00 -21.76
C GLN A 126 -16.02 -13.11 -22.28
N LYS A 127 -14.91 -13.37 -21.59
CA LYS A 127 -13.96 -14.42 -21.95
C LYS A 127 -14.59 -15.83 -21.90
N PHE A 128 -15.48 -16.07 -20.95
CA PHE A 128 -16.16 -17.36 -20.77
C PHE A 128 -17.55 -17.41 -21.41
N MET A 129 -17.97 -16.35 -22.11
CA MET A 129 -19.28 -16.31 -22.75
C MET A 129 -19.35 -17.33 -23.88
N LYS A 130 -20.13 -18.38 -23.68
CA LYS A 130 -20.38 -19.44 -24.67
C LYS A 130 -21.64 -19.14 -25.46
N THR A 131 -21.64 -19.48 -26.75
CA THR A 131 -22.84 -19.43 -27.59
C THR A 131 -23.89 -20.44 -27.09
N PRO A 132 -25.19 -20.23 -27.36
CA PRO A 132 -26.24 -21.18 -26.93
C PRO A 132 -25.96 -22.60 -27.43
N ARG A 133 -25.50 -22.73 -28.69
CA ARG A 133 -25.09 -24.01 -29.27
C ARG A 133 -23.96 -24.70 -28.50
N GLN A 134 -22.93 -23.95 -28.10
CA GLN A 134 -21.82 -24.49 -27.30
C GLN A 134 -22.27 -24.89 -25.90
N LYS A 135 -23.20 -24.16 -25.27
CA LYS A 135 -23.76 -24.51 -23.96
C LYS A 135 -24.50 -25.84 -24.02
N THR A 136 -25.39 -26.02 -25.00
CA THR A 136 -26.12 -27.29 -25.19
C THR A 136 -25.15 -28.45 -25.43
N LYS A 137 -24.15 -28.27 -26.31
CA LYS A 137 -23.15 -29.32 -26.57
C LYS A 137 -22.37 -29.72 -25.31
N ALA A 138 -21.93 -28.72 -24.52
CA ALA A 138 -21.17 -28.98 -23.29
C ALA A 138 -22.02 -29.63 -22.19
N SER A 139 -23.32 -29.31 -22.12
CA SER A 139 -24.26 -29.94 -21.19
C SER A 139 -24.52 -31.40 -21.56
N ASN A 140 -24.72 -31.67 -22.85
CA ASN A 140 -25.06 -33.00 -23.33
C ASN A 140 -23.87 -33.97 -23.26
N PHE A 141 -22.64 -33.47 -23.49
CA PHE A 141 -21.43 -34.29 -23.54
C PHE A 141 -20.35 -33.77 -22.59
N PRO A 142 -20.48 -34.00 -21.27
CA PRO A 142 -19.44 -33.65 -20.32
C PRO A 142 -18.22 -34.57 -20.48
N MET A 143 -17.02 -34.03 -20.25
CA MET A 143 -15.79 -34.82 -20.21
C MET A 143 -15.83 -35.72 -18.97
N ARG A 144 -16.03 -37.02 -19.18
CA ARG A 144 -16.07 -38.02 -18.10
C ARG A 144 -14.67 -38.55 -17.83
N ARG A 145 -14.31 -38.70 -16.56
CA ARG A 145 -13.06 -39.36 -16.16
C ARG A 145 -13.29 -40.87 -16.20
N PHE A 146 -12.43 -41.60 -16.90
CA PHE A 146 -12.43 -43.06 -16.91
C PHE A 146 -10.99 -43.57 -16.79
N ALA A 147 -10.85 -44.78 -16.28
CA ALA A 147 -9.59 -45.52 -16.24
C ALA A 147 -9.88 -46.90 -16.85
N VAL A 148 -8.97 -47.40 -17.66
CA VAL A 148 -9.04 -48.75 -18.21
C VAL A 148 -8.05 -49.58 -17.41
N THR A 149 -8.55 -50.61 -16.74
CA THR A 149 -7.70 -51.63 -16.12
C THR A 149 -7.19 -52.54 -17.23
N MET A 150 -5.90 -52.89 -17.20
CA MET A 150 -5.38 -53.94 -18.09
C MET A 150 -5.99 -55.29 -17.76
#